data_AF-A0AAP6D155-F1
#
_entry.id   AF-A0AAP6D155-F1
#
_cell.length_a   1.000
_cell.length_b   1.000
_cell.length_c   1.000
_cell.angle_alpha   90.00
_cell.angle_beta   90.00
_cell.angle_gamma   90.00
#
_symmetry.space_group_name_H-M   'P 1'
#
loop_
_entity.id
_entity.type
_entity.pdbx_description
1 polymer ?
#
loop_
_entity_poly.entity_id
_entity_poly.type
_entity_poly.pdbx_seq_one_letter_code
_entity_poly.pdbx_strand_id
1 'polypeptide(L)'
;AVQYVAGSALTTVDANSLVVDNDIDYNIDLAPNDSITLYVIGLVNAQATGDIVNPATLNYNGKDILATATLKPYPGDVVIEKSADERYYQPGEFSTFRVKVTNNGSGFAADVKVEDLISALEVETSGGAMEAAFNDWTIVTSKGDLRTNIETLPGPNSDIATNLDIAPGDTVEFAITGTVNSRAVANIINTATAEFAGATAEATATLETLPEEVWIEKTAESPMYIPGEDAVFHVRVYNGTDGFDNDIVLEDIL
;
A
#
# COMPACT_ATOMS: atom_id res chain seq x y z
N ALA A 1 -36.83 28.71 2.46
CA ALA A 1 -36.40 27.73 1.45
C ALA A 1 -37.23 27.99 0.20
N VAL A 2 -36.59 28.30 -0.93
CA VAL A 2 -37.32 28.52 -2.20
C VAL A 2 -37.50 27.16 -2.86
N GLN A 3 -38.76 26.81 -3.14
CA GLN A 3 -39.24 25.55 -3.70
C GLN A 3 -38.87 25.36 -5.16
N TYR A 4 -39.00 26.46 -5.87
CA TYR A 4 -38.84 26.55 -7.30
C TYR A 4 -38.64 28.00 -7.67
N VAL A 5 -37.97 28.21 -8.80
CA VAL A 5 -37.87 29.53 -9.42
C VAL A 5 -38.78 29.51 -10.64
N ALA A 6 -39.79 30.38 -10.65
CA ALA A 6 -40.66 30.63 -11.80
C ALA A 6 -40.56 32.09 -12.23
N GLY A 7 -40.65 32.35 -13.53
CA GLY A 7 -40.58 33.70 -14.10
C GLY A 7 -41.93 34.43 -14.11
N SER A 8 -43.05 33.71 -13.95
CA SER A 8 -44.42 34.25 -13.97
C SER A 8 -45.20 33.89 -12.69
N ALA A 9 -46.00 34.84 -12.20
CA ALA A 9 -46.93 34.62 -11.10
C ALA A 9 -48.13 33.70 -11.47
N LEU A 10 -48.28 33.38 -12.76
CA LEU A 10 -49.29 32.45 -13.26
C LEU A 10 -48.80 31.00 -13.31
N THR A 11 -47.50 30.77 -13.08
CA THR A 11 -46.95 29.42 -12.93
C THR A 11 -47.12 28.97 -11.49
N THR A 12 -47.76 27.82 -11.28
CA THR A 12 -48.06 27.32 -9.95
C THR A 12 -47.68 25.85 -9.80
N VAL A 13 -47.40 25.46 -8.56
CA VAL A 13 -47.18 24.07 -8.14
C VAL A 13 -48.05 23.82 -6.93
N ASP A 14 -48.67 22.65 -6.87
CA ASP A 14 -49.53 22.25 -5.74
C ASP A 14 -48.76 21.99 -4.42
N ALA A 15 -47.43 21.97 -4.45
CA ALA A 15 -46.55 21.79 -3.30
C ALA A 15 -45.47 22.88 -3.16
N ASN A 16 -45.39 23.44 -1.94
CA ASN A 16 -44.58 24.57 -1.43
C ASN A 16 -43.30 24.26 -0.57
N SER A 17 -42.98 22.98 -0.26
CA SER A 17 -41.79 22.57 0.56
C SER A 17 -40.60 21.91 -0.18
N LEU A 18 -39.36 22.31 0.18
CA LEU A 18 -38.12 21.65 -0.22
C LEU A 18 -38.20 20.16 0.13
N VAL A 19 -37.79 19.29 -0.79
CA VAL A 19 -37.84 17.84 -0.60
C VAL A 19 -36.44 17.30 -0.42
N VAL A 20 -36.27 16.60 0.70
CA VAL A 20 -35.03 15.95 1.10
C VAL A 20 -35.33 14.48 1.31
N ASP A 21 -34.54 13.61 0.68
CA ASP A 21 -34.61 12.14 0.79
C ASP A 21 -36.00 11.54 0.50
N ASN A 22 -36.79 12.20 -0.35
CA ASN A 22 -38.13 11.75 -0.75
C ASN A 22 -38.36 12.03 -2.24
N ASP A 23 -39.25 11.24 -2.83
CA ASP A 23 -39.72 11.46 -4.19
C ASP A 23 -40.61 12.70 -4.28
N ILE A 24 -40.70 13.26 -5.49
CA ILE A 24 -41.64 14.33 -5.81
C ILE A 24 -42.72 13.83 -6.76
N ASP A 25 -43.96 14.21 -6.49
CA ASP A 25 -45.12 13.95 -7.34
C ASP A 25 -46.01 15.20 -7.28
N TYR A 26 -45.83 16.11 -8.23
CA TYR A 26 -46.40 17.46 -8.21
C TYR A 26 -47.22 17.73 -9.46
N ASN A 27 -48.37 18.40 -9.27
CA ASN A 27 -49.10 19.01 -10.37
C ASN A 27 -48.57 20.42 -10.61
N ILE A 28 -48.22 20.70 -11.86
CA ILE A 28 -47.60 21.97 -12.27
C ILE A 28 -48.46 22.61 -13.36
N ASP A 29 -48.89 23.84 -13.12
CA ASP A 29 -49.48 24.71 -14.14
C ASP A 29 -48.40 25.68 -14.62
N LEU A 30 -48.03 25.62 -15.90
CA LEU A 30 -47.02 26.50 -16.51
C LEU A 30 -47.66 27.63 -17.30
N ALA A 31 -47.27 28.86 -17.01
CA ALA A 31 -47.66 30.01 -17.81
C ALA A 31 -46.97 30.02 -19.20
N PRO A 32 -47.54 30.70 -20.21
CA PRO A 32 -46.92 30.79 -21.53
C PRO A 32 -45.50 31.37 -21.48
N ASN A 33 -44.55 30.67 -22.11
CA ASN A 33 -43.11 31.02 -22.16
C ASN A 33 -42.40 31.07 -20.79
N ASP A 34 -42.98 30.47 -19.75
CA ASP A 34 -42.35 30.38 -18.45
C ASP A 34 -41.67 29.03 -18.22
N SER A 35 -40.79 28.98 -17.22
CA SER A 35 -40.14 27.76 -16.78
C SER A 35 -40.21 27.63 -15.27
N ILE A 36 -40.04 26.40 -14.80
CA ILE A 36 -39.91 26.10 -13.39
C ILE A 36 -38.70 25.19 -13.17
N THR A 37 -37.94 25.48 -12.12
CA THR A 37 -36.84 24.61 -11.67
C THR A 37 -37.17 24.06 -10.30
N LEU A 38 -37.17 22.73 -10.14
CA LEU A 38 -37.40 22.04 -8.86
C LEU A 38 -36.07 21.52 -8.31
N TYR A 39 -35.91 21.56 -6.98
CA TYR A 39 -34.73 21.01 -6.30
C TYR A 39 -35.11 19.75 -5.54
N VAL A 40 -34.49 18.63 -5.91
CA VAL A 40 -34.58 17.34 -5.21
C VAL A 40 -33.21 17.07 -4.58
N ILE A 41 -33.18 16.91 -3.26
CA ILE A 41 -31.94 16.71 -2.51
C ILE A 41 -31.97 15.32 -1.91
N GLY A 42 -30.89 14.58 -2.08
CA GLY A 42 -30.69 13.29 -1.43
C GLY A 42 -29.27 13.16 -0.93
N LEU A 43 -29.08 12.47 0.20
CA LEU A 43 -27.75 12.05 0.63
C LEU A 43 -27.34 10.79 -0.14
N VAL A 44 -26.20 10.86 -0.84
CA VAL A 44 -25.64 9.70 -1.54
C VAL A 44 -25.21 8.64 -0.51
N ASN A 45 -25.52 7.37 -0.79
CA ASN A 45 -25.05 6.25 0.03
C ASN A 45 -23.52 6.25 0.10
N ALA A 46 -22.96 6.20 1.31
CA ALA A 46 -21.51 6.23 1.54
C ALA A 46 -20.73 5.04 0.94
N GLN A 47 -21.44 4.00 0.47
CA GLN A 47 -20.92 2.81 -0.24
C GLN A 47 -21.12 2.88 -1.75
N ALA A 48 -21.63 3.98 -2.30
CA ALA A 48 -21.86 4.09 -3.74
C ALA A 48 -20.52 4.08 -4.50
N THR A 49 -20.36 3.10 -5.38
CA THR A 49 -19.16 2.92 -6.22
C THR A 49 -19.42 3.15 -7.71
N GLY A 50 -20.69 3.27 -8.12
CA GLY A 50 -21.12 3.37 -9.51
C GLY A 50 -21.96 4.60 -9.82
N ASP A 51 -22.33 4.71 -11.09
CA ASP A 51 -23.20 5.78 -11.59
C ASP A 51 -24.56 5.79 -10.88
N ILE A 52 -25.01 6.97 -10.47
CA ILE A 52 -26.34 7.19 -9.92
C ILE A 52 -27.19 7.78 -11.04
N VAL A 53 -28.18 7.01 -11.50
CA VAL A 53 -29.11 7.42 -12.56
C VAL A 53 -30.43 7.82 -11.94
N ASN A 54 -30.83 9.08 -12.12
CA ASN A 54 -32.12 9.59 -11.68
C ASN A 54 -33.05 9.81 -12.89
N PRO A 55 -34.09 8.98 -13.08
CA PRO A 55 -35.12 9.20 -14.07
C PRO A 55 -36.19 10.19 -13.56
N ALA A 56 -36.74 11.00 -14.46
CA ALA A 56 -37.90 11.84 -14.22
C ALA A 56 -38.94 11.60 -15.31
N THR A 57 -40.20 11.56 -14.90
CA THR A 57 -41.34 11.36 -15.79
C THR A 57 -42.29 12.54 -15.68
N LEU A 58 -42.62 13.18 -16.80
CA LEU A 58 -43.68 14.16 -16.91
C LEU A 58 -44.86 13.54 -17.65
N ASN A 59 -46.00 13.41 -16.98
CA ASN A 59 -47.26 13.04 -17.62
C ASN A 59 -48.00 14.30 -18.09
N TYR A 60 -48.23 14.43 -19.39
CA TYR A 60 -49.01 15.53 -19.95
C TYR A 60 -50.02 15.01 -20.96
N ASN A 61 -51.30 15.29 -20.73
CA ASN A 61 -52.43 14.81 -21.54
C ASN A 61 -52.41 13.27 -21.76
N GLY A 62 -52.06 12.52 -20.72
CA GLY A 62 -52.00 11.06 -20.77
C GLY A 62 -50.79 10.49 -21.53
N LYS A 63 -49.79 11.33 -21.85
CA LYS A 63 -48.51 10.90 -22.44
C LYS A 63 -47.36 11.13 -21.47
N ASP A 64 -46.55 10.10 -21.28
CA ASP A 64 -45.31 10.21 -20.53
C ASP A 64 -44.17 10.77 -21.39
N ILE A 65 -43.42 11.68 -20.79
CA ILE A 65 -42.19 12.26 -21.31
C ILE A 65 -41.10 11.93 -20.29
N LEU A 66 -40.05 11.23 -20.74
CA LEU A 66 -38.97 10.77 -19.87
C LEU A 66 -37.74 11.67 -20.02
N ALA A 67 -37.09 11.96 -18.91
CA ALA A 67 -35.77 12.54 -18.84
C ALA A 67 -34.92 11.75 -17.85
N THR A 68 -33.60 11.79 -18.00
CA THR A 68 -32.67 11.15 -17.06
C THR A 68 -31.47 12.05 -16.82
N ALA A 69 -30.90 11.96 -15.62
CA ALA A 69 -29.61 12.56 -15.29
C ALA A 69 -28.73 11.51 -14.59
N THR A 70 -27.42 11.58 -14.83
CA THR A 70 -26.46 10.64 -14.26
C THR A 70 -25.40 11.40 -13.48
N LEU A 71 -25.18 11.02 -12.23
CA LEU A 71 -24.01 11.39 -11.46
C LEU A 71 -22.98 10.27 -11.54
N LYS A 72 -21.73 10.63 -11.81
CA LYS A 72 -20.60 9.68 -11.82
C LYS A 72 -19.80 9.81 -10.52
N PRO A 73 -19.28 8.71 -9.97
CA PRO A 73 -18.36 8.80 -8.84
C PRO A 73 -17.09 9.54 -9.25
N TYR A 74 -16.46 10.21 -8.27
CA TYR A 74 -15.07 10.63 -8.45
C TYR A 74 -14.17 9.40 -8.62
N PRO A 75 -13.04 9.52 -9.33
CA PRO A 75 -12.10 8.41 -9.45
C PRO A 75 -11.34 8.16 -8.14
N GLY A 76 -10.88 6.92 -7.94
CA GLY A 76 -9.79 6.60 -7.03
C GLY A 76 -8.44 7.05 -7.59
N ASP A 77 -7.42 7.12 -6.72
CA ASP A 77 -6.04 7.44 -7.09
C ASP A 77 -5.10 6.63 -6.21
N VAL A 78 -4.50 5.57 -6.77
CA VAL A 78 -3.75 4.57 -6.01
C VAL A 78 -2.25 4.84 -6.07
N VAL A 79 -1.62 4.85 -4.89
CA VAL A 79 -0.17 4.92 -4.73
C VAL A 79 0.29 3.74 -3.89
N ILE A 80 1.39 3.11 -4.30
CA ILE A 80 2.09 2.08 -3.52
C ILE A 80 3.42 2.62 -3.02
N GLU A 81 3.71 2.35 -1.75
CA GLU A 81 4.99 2.66 -1.11
C GLU A 81 5.52 1.40 -0.42
N LYS A 82 6.85 1.25 -0.39
CA LYS A 82 7.51 0.16 0.30
C LYS A 82 8.70 0.68 1.09
N SER A 83 8.86 0.17 2.30
CA SER A 83 9.96 0.55 3.20
C SER A 83 10.42 -0.67 3.98
N ALA A 84 11.64 -0.60 4.52
CA ALA A 84 12.11 -1.50 5.55
C ALA A 84 12.13 -0.72 6.88
N ASP A 85 11.76 -1.38 7.98
CA ASP A 85 11.78 -0.76 9.31
C ASP A 85 13.20 -0.49 9.78
N GLU A 86 14.10 -1.42 9.45
CA GLU A 86 15.53 -1.30 9.66
C GLU A 86 16.24 -0.97 8.36
N ARG A 87 17.34 -0.22 8.45
CA ARG A 87 18.25 -0.05 7.31
C ARG A 87 19.12 -1.28 7.11
N TYR A 88 19.61 -1.85 8.21
CA TYR A 88 20.55 -2.97 8.21
C TYR A 88 19.89 -4.20 8.83
N TYR A 89 20.12 -5.36 8.24
CA TYR A 89 19.69 -6.63 8.83
C TYR A 89 20.84 -7.33 9.55
N GLN A 90 20.48 -8.18 10.52
CA GLN A 90 21.39 -9.14 11.15
C GLN A 90 21.02 -10.56 10.70
N PRO A 91 21.95 -11.35 10.15
CA PRO A 91 21.66 -12.72 9.73
C PRO A 91 21.08 -13.56 10.88
N GLY A 92 19.95 -14.24 10.65
CA GLY A 92 19.28 -15.08 11.63
C GLY A 92 18.31 -14.34 12.56
N GLU A 93 18.27 -13.01 12.50
CA GLU A 93 17.32 -12.19 13.26
C GLU A 93 16.12 -11.78 12.40
N PHE A 94 15.12 -11.17 13.05
CA PHE A 94 13.95 -10.64 12.35
C PHE A 94 14.27 -9.33 11.60
N SER A 95 13.65 -9.14 10.45
CA SER A 95 13.58 -7.84 9.77
C SER A 95 12.19 -7.63 9.17
N THR A 96 11.77 -6.38 9.04
CA THR A 96 10.41 -6.05 8.59
C THR A 96 10.40 -5.19 7.33
N PHE A 97 9.66 -5.62 6.32
CA PHE A 97 9.22 -4.78 5.20
C PHE A 97 7.78 -4.31 5.42
N ARG A 98 7.47 -3.07 5.03
CA ARG A 98 6.12 -2.50 5.02
C ARG A 98 5.73 -2.12 3.61
N VAL A 99 4.61 -2.67 3.13
CA VAL A 99 3.96 -2.27 1.87
C VAL A 99 2.70 -1.50 2.22
N LYS A 100 2.59 -0.26 1.73
CA LYS A 100 1.42 0.60 1.90
C LYS A 100 0.78 0.86 0.55
N VAL A 101 -0.52 0.62 0.45
CA VAL A 101 -1.33 0.91 -0.72
C VAL A 101 -2.40 1.93 -0.31
N THR A 102 -2.30 3.14 -0.82
CA THR A 102 -3.12 4.29 -0.41
C THR A 102 -4.01 4.73 -1.57
N ASN A 103 -5.27 5.00 -1.28
CA ASN A 103 -6.17 5.68 -2.21
C ASN A 103 -6.27 7.17 -1.84
N ASN A 104 -5.54 8.02 -2.55
CA ASN A 104 -5.60 9.48 -2.40
C ASN A 104 -6.81 10.11 -3.12
N GLY A 105 -7.58 9.31 -3.86
CA GLY A 105 -8.74 9.76 -4.62
C GLY A 105 -9.95 10.04 -3.74
N SER A 106 -10.92 10.77 -4.31
CA SER A 106 -12.19 11.08 -3.63
C SER A 106 -13.29 10.04 -3.86
N GLY A 107 -13.06 9.08 -4.76
CA GLY A 107 -13.90 7.89 -4.92
C GLY A 107 -13.19 6.61 -4.51
N PHE A 108 -13.93 5.51 -4.51
CA PHE A 108 -13.37 4.19 -4.23
C PHE A 108 -12.36 3.80 -5.31
N ALA A 109 -11.23 3.24 -4.90
CA ALA A 109 -10.33 2.51 -5.77
C ALA A 109 -10.72 1.03 -5.70
N ALA A 110 -11.57 0.59 -6.63
CA ALA A 110 -12.02 -0.79 -6.72
C ALA A 110 -11.02 -1.66 -7.49
N ASP A 111 -11.00 -2.96 -7.18
CA ASP A 111 -10.20 -3.98 -7.88
C ASP A 111 -8.70 -3.64 -7.98
N VAL A 112 -8.11 -3.05 -6.93
CA VAL A 112 -6.66 -2.80 -6.85
C VAL A 112 -5.95 -4.12 -6.63
N LYS A 113 -5.26 -4.64 -7.64
CA LYS A 113 -4.50 -5.90 -7.54
C LYS A 113 -3.13 -5.61 -6.94
N VAL A 114 -2.79 -6.25 -5.82
CA VAL A 114 -1.50 -6.07 -5.12
C VAL A 114 -0.73 -7.37 -5.10
N GLU A 115 0.55 -7.33 -5.48
CA GLU A 115 1.44 -8.48 -5.51
C GLU A 115 2.78 -8.17 -4.82
N ASP A 116 3.27 -9.11 -4.00
CA ASP A 116 4.60 -9.10 -3.38
C ASP A 116 5.04 -10.55 -3.22
N LEU A 117 6.12 -10.94 -3.92
CA LEU A 117 6.60 -12.32 -3.96
C LEU A 117 7.72 -12.54 -2.93
N ILE A 118 7.36 -12.59 -1.64
CA ILE A 118 8.29 -12.80 -0.54
C ILE A 118 9.02 -14.14 -0.68
N SER A 119 8.30 -15.19 -1.13
CA SER A 119 8.83 -16.54 -1.30
C SER A 119 9.91 -16.66 -2.38
N ALA A 120 9.97 -15.68 -3.29
CA ALA A 120 10.95 -15.61 -4.36
C ALA A 120 12.15 -14.72 -4.03
N LEU A 121 12.18 -14.11 -2.84
CA LEU A 121 13.33 -13.30 -2.42
C LEU A 121 14.53 -14.21 -2.17
N GLU A 122 15.63 -13.91 -2.86
CA GLU A 122 16.90 -14.59 -2.70
C GLU A 122 17.98 -13.61 -2.21
N VAL A 123 18.98 -14.14 -1.53
CA VAL A 123 20.16 -13.40 -1.08
C VAL A 123 21.40 -14.28 -1.25
N GLU A 124 22.52 -13.64 -1.58
CA GLU A 124 23.80 -14.34 -1.57
C GLU A 124 24.15 -14.73 -0.13
N THR A 125 24.58 -15.98 0.03
CA THR A 125 25.02 -16.49 1.32
C THR A 125 26.54 -16.56 1.41
N SER A 126 27.09 -16.71 2.62
CA SER A 126 28.52 -16.95 2.85
C SER A 126 29.04 -18.25 2.19
N GLY A 127 28.17 -19.07 1.61
CA GLY A 127 28.55 -20.20 0.74
C GLY A 127 28.77 -19.83 -0.73
N GLY A 128 28.53 -18.57 -1.12
CA GLY A 128 28.61 -18.07 -2.50
C GLY A 128 27.43 -18.44 -3.40
N ALA A 129 26.33 -18.96 -2.83
CA ALA A 129 25.12 -19.32 -3.56
C ALA A 129 23.97 -18.36 -3.21
N MET A 130 23.06 -18.15 -4.16
CA MET A 130 21.76 -17.52 -3.92
C MET A 130 20.84 -18.53 -3.24
N GLU A 131 20.29 -18.15 -2.09
CA GLU A 131 19.31 -18.94 -1.35
C GLU A 131 18.16 -18.03 -0.91
N ALA A 132 17.05 -18.61 -0.41
CA ALA A 132 15.93 -17.84 0.11
C ALA A 132 16.41 -16.81 1.17
N ALA A 133 15.95 -15.57 1.04
CA ALA A 133 16.34 -14.45 1.89
C ALA A 133 15.76 -14.54 3.31
N PHE A 134 14.56 -15.14 3.45
CA PHE A 134 13.91 -15.40 4.72
C PHE A 134 13.64 -16.91 4.89
N ASN A 135 13.83 -17.42 6.10
CA ASN A 135 13.50 -18.81 6.44
C ASN A 135 12.00 -19.00 6.66
N ASP A 136 11.36 -17.98 7.23
CA ASP A 136 9.95 -17.89 7.55
C ASP A 136 9.55 -16.42 7.66
N TRP A 137 8.27 -16.13 7.46
CA TRP A 137 7.70 -14.80 7.67
C TRP A 137 6.22 -14.83 8.04
N THR A 138 5.78 -13.74 8.64
CA THR A 138 4.37 -13.47 8.94
C THR A 138 3.98 -12.15 8.31
N ILE A 139 2.68 -12.00 8.00
CA ILE A 139 2.14 -10.78 7.41
C ILE A 139 1.02 -10.28 8.33
N VAL A 140 1.17 -9.05 8.82
CA VAL A 140 0.13 -8.35 9.57
C VAL A 140 -0.47 -7.28 8.67
N THR A 141 -1.77 -7.40 8.40
CA THR A 141 -2.50 -6.47 7.55
C THR A 141 -3.31 -5.49 8.40
N SER A 142 -3.30 -4.21 8.04
CA SER A 142 -4.12 -3.17 8.68
C SER A 142 -4.77 -2.22 7.66
N LYS A 143 -5.90 -1.63 8.03
CA LYS A 143 -6.67 -0.65 7.26
C LYS A 143 -7.37 0.33 8.19
N GLY A 144 -7.59 1.57 7.77
CA GLY A 144 -8.20 2.62 8.59
C GLY A 144 -9.72 2.73 8.46
N ASP A 145 -10.26 2.46 7.28
CA ASP A 145 -11.69 2.60 6.98
C ASP A 145 -12.39 1.23 6.96
N LEU A 146 -13.59 1.17 7.54
CA LEU A 146 -14.42 -0.05 7.55
C LEU A 146 -14.96 -0.40 6.16
N ARG A 147 -15.05 0.59 5.27
CA ARG A 147 -15.51 0.46 3.88
C ARG A 147 -14.42 -0.10 2.96
N THR A 148 -13.17 -0.06 3.37
CA THR A 148 -12.07 -0.73 2.67
C THR A 148 -12.19 -2.23 2.84
N ASN A 149 -12.15 -2.96 1.73
CA ASN A 149 -12.22 -4.42 1.71
C ASN A 149 -10.92 -5.02 1.17
N ILE A 150 -10.57 -6.19 1.70
CA ILE A 150 -9.40 -6.97 1.27
C ILE A 150 -9.95 -8.36 0.94
N GLU A 151 -9.90 -8.75 -0.33
CA GLU A 151 -10.57 -9.97 -0.79
C GLU A 151 -10.02 -11.22 -0.09
N THR A 152 -8.69 -11.37 -0.10
CA THR A 152 -8.00 -12.45 0.60
C THR A 152 -6.90 -11.87 1.49
N LEU A 153 -6.91 -12.25 2.77
CA LEU A 153 -5.81 -11.91 3.68
C LEU A 153 -4.66 -12.91 3.46
N PRO A 154 -3.43 -12.44 3.19
CA PRO A 154 -2.28 -13.31 3.09
C PRO A 154 -2.00 -13.98 4.45
N GLY A 155 -1.56 -15.23 4.40
CA GLY A 155 -1.23 -16.02 5.57
C GLY A 155 0.25 -15.93 5.96
N PRO A 156 0.67 -16.65 7.02
CA PRO A 156 2.09 -16.84 7.29
C PRO A 156 2.76 -17.62 6.15
N ASN A 157 4.01 -17.28 5.84
CA ASN A 157 4.82 -17.89 4.78
C ASN A 157 4.16 -17.89 3.39
N SER A 158 3.25 -16.94 3.12
CA SER A 158 2.65 -16.76 1.80
C SER A 158 3.12 -15.47 1.15
N ASP A 159 3.01 -15.41 -0.16
CA ASP A 159 3.11 -14.17 -0.91
C ASP A 159 1.89 -13.27 -0.66
N ILE A 160 2.02 -11.97 -0.94
CA ILE A 160 0.87 -11.09 -1.07
C ILE A 160 0.40 -11.22 -2.51
N ALA A 161 -0.84 -11.67 -2.69
CA ALA A 161 -1.52 -11.72 -3.98
C ALA A 161 -3.02 -11.58 -3.70
N THR A 162 -3.53 -10.36 -3.74
CA THR A 162 -4.91 -10.04 -3.33
C THR A 162 -5.45 -8.83 -4.07
N ASN A 163 -6.77 -8.71 -4.12
CA ASN A 163 -7.44 -7.52 -4.60
C ASN A 163 -7.98 -6.69 -3.42
N LEU A 164 -7.90 -5.38 -3.54
CA LEU A 164 -8.39 -4.42 -2.57
C LEU A 164 -9.46 -3.53 -3.19
N ASP A 165 -10.51 -3.26 -2.42
CA ASP A 165 -11.40 -2.12 -2.65
C ASP A 165 -11.09 -1.08 -1.57
N ILE A 166 -10.41 0.00 -1.94
CA ILE A 166 -9.90 0.99 -0.97
C ILE A 166 -10.82 2.21 -0.94
N ALA A 167 -11.34 2.51 0.25
CA ALA A 167 -12.18 3.69 0.46
C ALA A 167 -11.40 4.99 0.17
N PRO A 168 -12.10 6.10 -0.16
CA PRO A 168 -11.47 7.39 -0.38
C PRO A 168 -10.62 7.82 0.83
N GLY A 169 -9.34 8.12 0.60
CA GLY A 169 -8.40 8.59 1.62
C GLY A 169 -7.86 7.51 2.57
N ASP A 170 -8.17 6.23 2.36
CA ASP A 170 -7.69 5.14 3.22
C ASP A 170 -6.40 4.50 2.70
N THR A 171 -5.70 3.81 3.60
CA THR A 171 -4.47 3.05 3.33
C THR A 171 -4.61 1.63 3.86
N VAL A 172 -4.26 0.65 3.02
CA VAL A 172 -4.00 -0.72 3.46
C VAL A 172 -2.49 -0.90 3.64
N GLU A 173 -2.08 -1.41 4.79
CA GLU A 173 -0.67 -1.71 5.09
C GLU A 173 -0.48 -3.19 5.35
N PHE A 174 0.53 -3.79 4.70
CA PHE A 174 1.04 -5.13 4.96
C PHE A 174 2.42 -5.01 5.59
N ALA A 175 2.54 -5.42 6.85
CA ALA A 175 3.82 -5.54 7.56
C ALA A 175 4.31 -6.99 7.48
N ILE A 176 5.37 -7.21 6.70
CA ILE A 176 5.99 -8.50 6.44
C ILE A 176 7.19 -8.62 7.37
N THR A 177 7.14 -9.50 8.37
CA THR A 177 8.24 -9.73 9.32
C THR A 177 8.74 -11.15 9.17
N GLY A 178 10.02 -11.32 8.84
CA GLY A 178 10.62 -12.63 8.60
C GLY A 178 11.99 -12.79 9.24
N THR A 179 12.36 -14.05 9.46
CA THR A 179 13.69 -14.45 9.98
C THR A 179 14.68 -14.47 8.82
N VAL A 180 15.63 -13.53 8.79
CA VAL A 180 16.61 -13.43 7.72
C VAL A 180 17.48 -14.70 7.69
N ASN A 181 17.83 -15.16 6.49
CA ASN A 181 18.75 -16.29 6.33
C ASN A 181 20.03 -16.05 7.13
N SER A 182 20.36 -16.98 8.02
CA SER A 182 21.52 -16.89 8.94
C SER A 182 22.88 -16.82 8.24
N ARG A 183 22.91 -17.09 6.93
CA ARG A 183 24.12 -17.02 6.10
C ARG A 183 24.11 -15.84 5.14
N ALA A 184 23.10 -14.98 5.16
CA ALA A 184 22.99 -13.86 4.22
C ALA A 184 24.17 -12.88 4.35
N VAL A 185 24.74 -12.49 3.21
CA VAL A 185 25.91 -11.59 3.12
C VAL A 185 25.75 -10.46 2.10
N ALA A 186 24.59 -10.32 1.48
CA ALA A 186 24.29 -9.28 0.49
C ALA A 186 23.00 -8.55 0.80
N ASN A 187 22.77 -7.41 0.14
CA ASN A 187 21.52 -6.65 0.31
C ASN A 187 20.31 -7.47 -0.13
N ILE A 188 19.24 -7.44 0.68
CA ILE A 188 17.96 -8.06 0.35
C ILE A 188 17.07 -6.97 -0.24
N ILE A 189 16.74 -7.10 -1.52
CA ILE A 189 15.93 -6.14 -2.26
C ILE A 189 14.55 -6.75 -2.48
N ASN A 190 13.51 -6.06 -2.02
CA ASN A 190 12.14 -6.54 -2.12
C ASN A 190 11.26 -5.53 -2.89
N THR A 191 10.52 -5.99 -3.89
CA THR A 191 9.66 -5.17 -4.75
C THR A 191 8.22 -5.67 -4.69
N ALA A 192 7.28 -4.76 -4.40
CA ALA A 192 5.85 -5.01 -4.49
C ALA A 192 5.25 -4.20 -5.65
N THR A 193 4.13 -4.67 -6.17
CA THR A 193 3.39 -4.01 -7.25
C THR A 193 1.93 -3.78 -6.87
N ALA A 194 1.35 -2.73 -7.44
CA ALA A 194 -0.09 -2.47 -7.41
C ALA A 194 -0.58 -2.14 -8.82
N GLU A 195 -1.61 -2.82 -9.29
CA GLU A 195 -2.30 -2.51 -10.54
C GLU A 195 -3.66 -1.87 -10.24
N PHE A 196 -3.92 -0.71 -10.82
CA PHE A 196 -5.19 -0.01 -10.72
C PHE A 196 -5.51 0.72 -12.02
N ALA A 197 -6.77 0.62 -12.46
CA ALA A 197 -7.26 1.25 -13.69
C ALA A 197 -6.40 0.97 -14.94
N GLY A 198 -5.78 -0.21 -15.02
CA GLY A 198 -4.92 -0.65 -16.13
C GLY A 198 -3.49 -0.11 -16.10
N ALA A 199 -3.08 0.57 -15.02
CA ALA A 199 -1.71 0.99 -14.80
C ALA A 199 -1.08 0.20 -13.63
N THR A 200 0.18 -0.20 -13.79
CA THR A 200 0.96 -0.87 -12.74
C THR A 200 1.97 0.10 -12.16
N ALA A 201 2.00 0.20 -10.83
CA ALA A 201 3.02 0.89 -10.05
C ALA A 201 3.83 -0.14 -9.25
N GLU A 202 5.10 0.17 -9.01
CA GLU A 202 6.01 -0.67 -8.24
C GLU A 202 6.64 0.14 -7.11
N ALA A 203 6.93 -0.50 -5.99
CA ALA A 203 7.67 0.07 -4.89
C ALA A 203 8.71 -0.93 -4.37
N THR A 204 9.93 -0.46 -4.16
CA THR A 204 11.08 -1.27 -3.74
C THR A 204 11.63 -0.77 -2.42
N ALA A 205 12.03 -1.70 -1.55
CA ALA A 205 12.82 -1.41 -0.36
C ALA A 205 14.02 -2.37 -0.28
N THR A 206 15.06 -1.93 0.42
CA THR A 206 16.30 -2.66 0.58
C THR A 206 16.64 -2.79 2.06
N LEU A 207 16.95 -4.01 2.49
CA LEU A 207 17.68 -4.27 3.72
C LEU A 207 19.16 -4.40 3.37
N GLU A 208 19.98 -3.51 3.92
CA GLU A 208 21.42 -3.49 3.70
C GLU A 208 22.14 -4.47 4.65
N THR A 209 23.29 -5.00 4.24
CA THR A 209 24.16 -5.75 5.15
C THR A 209 24.77 -4.82 6.19
N LEU A 210 25.06 -5.35 7.39
CA LEU A 210 25.85 -4.62 8.37
C LEU A 210 27.21 -4.21 7.75
N PRO A 211 27.70 -2.99 8.03
CA PRO A 211 29.02 -2.56 7.58
C PRO A 211 30.09 -3.47 8.17
N GLU A 212 31.17 -3.70 7.43
CA GLU A 212 32.29 -4.56 7.83
C GLU A 212 33.22 -3.85 8.83
N GLU A 213 33.59 -4.52 9.93
CA GLU A 213 34.65 -4.07 10.86
C GLU A 213 35.52 -5.26 11.32
N VAL A 214 36.71 -5.36 10.71
CA VAL A 214 37.73 -6.36 11.06
C VAL A 214 38.81 -5.74 11.93
N TRP A 215 39.17 -6.40 13.02
CA TRP A 215 40.34 -6.05 13.82
C TRP A 215 41.42 -7.12 13.80
N ILE A 216 42.66 -6.67 13.97
CA ILE A 216 43.85 -7.50 14.10
C ILE A 216 44.66 -7.08 15.33
N GLU A 217 45.09 -8.06 16.12
CA GLU A 217 46.00 -7.89 17.24
C GLU A 217 47.21 -8.81 17.04
N LYS A 218 48.43 -8.29 17.19
CA LYS A 218 49.67 -9.08 17.21
C LYS A 218 50.41 -8.86 18.52
N THR A 219 50.72 -9.94 19.23
CA THR A 219 51.47 -9.91 20.49
C THR A 219 52.62 -10.90 20.44
N ALA A 220 53.75 -10.56 21.06
CA ALA A 220 54.84 -11.51 21.28
C ALA A 220 54.54 -12.31 22.57
N GLU A 221 54.81 -13.61 22.56
CA GLU A 221 54.72 -14.46 23.76
C GLU A 221 55.62 -13.93 24.88
N SER A 222 56.79 -13.37 24.52
CA SER A 222 57.72 -12.73 25.45
C SER A 222 58.29 -11.44 24.84
N PRO A 223 58.44 -10.36 25.63
CA PRO A 223 59.08 -9.13 25.15
C PRO A 223 60.60 -9.26 24.99
N MET A 224 61.19 -10.38 25.42
CA MET A 224 62.62 -10.67 25.36
C MET A 224 62.88 -12.00 24.64
N TYR A 225 64.01 -12.12 23.93
CA TYR A 225 64.39 -13.30 23.16
C TYR A 225 65.74 -13.87 23.62
N ILE A 226 65.98 -15.16 23.33
CA ILE A 226 67.27 -15.83 23.49
C ILE A 226 67.80 -16.18 22.08
N PRO A 227 69.03 -15.76 21.70
CA PRO A 227 69.60 -16.11 20.41
C PRO A 227 69.68 -17.63 20.20
N GLY A 228 69.09 -18.11 19.10
CA GLY A 228 69.05 -19.53 18.75
C GLY A 228 67.85 -20.30 19.29
N GLU A 229 66.94 -19.65 20.04
CA GLU A 229 65.64 -20.19 20.40
C GLU A 229 64.52 -19.61 19.51
N ASP A 230 63.39 -20.31 19.46
CA ASP A 230 62.22 -19.90 18.70
C ASP A 230 61.55 -18.68 19.33
N ALA A 231 61.17 -17.70 18.52
CA ALA A 231 60.31 -16.59 18.92
C ALA A 231 58.86 -16.90 18.53
N VAL A 232 57.92 -16.71 19.47
CA VAL A 232 56.50 -16.98 19.27
C VAL A 232 55.71 -15.67 19.25
N PHE A 233 54.86 -15.51 18.24
CA PHE A 233 53.92 -14.40 18.11
C PHE A 233 52.49 -14.95 18.00
N HIS A 234 51.55 -14.28 18.66
CA HIS A 234 50.12 -14.53 18.52
C HIS A 234 49.52 -13.45 17.61
N VAL A 235 48.93 -13.87 16.50
CA VAL A 235 48.10 -13.02 15.65
C VAL A 235 46.65 -13.41 15.84
N ARG A 236 45.81 -12.46 16.25
CA ARG A 236 44.37 -12.63 16.41
C ARG A 236 43.67 -11.72 15.42
N VAL A 237 42.83 -12.30 14.56
CA VAL A 237 41.91 -11.56 13.70
C VAL A 237 40.50 -11.82 14.21
N TYR A 238 39.70 -10.76 14.36
CA TYR A 238 38.32 -10.90 14.80
C TYR A 238 37.42 -9.86 14.14
N ASN A 239 36.26 -10.32 13.69
CA ASN A 239 35.11 -9.49 13.35
C ASN A 239 34.43 -9.11 14.67
N GLY A 240 33.96 -7.88 14.81
CA GLY A 240 32.92 -7.65 15.83
C GLY A 240 31.92 -6.61 15.44
N THR A 241 31.48 -6.75 14.21
CA THR A 241 30.10 -6.55 13.84
C THR A 241 29.35 -7.88 13.96
N ASP A 242 28.02 -7.79 13.91
CA ASP A 242 27.15 -8.96 13.80
C ASP A 242 26.94 -9.43 12.34
N GLY A 243 27.63 -8.79 11.38
CA GLY A 243 27.63 -9.14 9.96
C GLY A 243 28.74 -10.14 9.60
N PHE A 244 28.79 -10.56 8.33
CA PHE A 244 29.93 -11.35 7.81
C PHE A 244 30.97 -10.41 7.19
N ASP A 245 32.23 -10.52 7.63
CA ASP A 245 33.38 -9.96 6.91
C ASP A 245 33.93 -11.02 5.95
N ASN A 246 33.90 -10.75 4.64
CA ASN A 246 34.40 -11.66 3.61
C ASN A 246 35.78 -11.20 3.08
N ASP A 247 36.47 -12.09 2.35
CA ASP A 247 37.74 -11.78 1.67
C ASP A 247 38.91 -11.25 2.55
N ILE A 248 38.95 -11.64 3.83
CA ILE A 248 40.05 -11.27 4.71
C ILE A 248 41.33 -12.01 4.31
N VAL A 249 42.33 -11.26 3.82
CA VAL A 249 43.68 -11.77 3.55
C VAL A 249 44.62 -11.35 4.69
N LEU A 250 45.19 -12.33 5.39
CA LEU A 250 46.21 -12.12 6.41
C LEU A 250 47.59 -12.53 5.87
N GLU A 251 48.51 -11.57 5.81
CA GLU A 251 49.93 -11.84 5.57
C GLU A 251 50.73 -11.54 6.84
N ASP A 252 51.54 -12.48 7.29
CA ASP A 252 52.55 -12.26 8.33
C ASP A 252 53.92 -12.69 7.83
N ILE A 253 54.85 -11.75 7.79
CA ILE A 253 56.23 -12.00 7.37
C ILE A 253 57.08 -12.09 8.65
N LEU A 254 57.65 -13.27 8.87
CA LEU A 254 58.57 -13.56 9.99
C LEU A 254 60.01 -13.14 9.66
#